data_AF-A0A923ETT1-F1
#
_entry.id   AF-A0A923ETT1-F1
#
_cell.length_a   1.000
_cell.length_b   1.000
_cell.length_c   1.000
_cell.angle_alpha   90.00
_cell.angle_beta   90.00
_cell.angle_gamma   90.00
#
_symmetry.space_group_name_H-M   'P 1'
#
loop_
_entity.id
_entity.type
_entity.pdbx_description
1 polymer ?
#
loop_
_entity_poly.entity_id
_entity_poly.type
_entity_poly.pdbx_seq_one_letter_code
_entity_poly.pdbx_strand_id
1 'polypeptide(L)'
;MRALTWQGRRDVRVETVPDPVISAPDDVVVRITSSGLCGSDLHLYEVLAPYLTPGDVLGHEPIGVVAETGPAVTELAVGDRVVVPFNVSCGTCWMCGRGLHSQCETTQNRDTSTGASLFGYTSLYGRIPGGQAEYLRVPFGNTLPIRVPDGPPDDRFVYLSDVLPTAYQAVQYADPPRDGTVVVLGLGPIGDMCTRIARHLGVRQVVGVDRVPERLRRAELRGTTTLDVRSGAREVRAGVDSLTEGRGADAVIDAVGMEAHGSPVATAGQRLAAALPAGAGRKLMETAGIDRTTALYLAIDLVRRGGTLSLAGVYGGTATPVPLLTLFDKQVQVRMGQANVWRWVPDLLPLLGDDDPLGVDEFATHRLPLEQAPEAYRMFQEKRSGAVKILFTPGPGV
;
A
#
# COMPACT_ATOMS: atom_id res chain seq x y z
N MET A 1 -0.98 -24.11 10.80
CA MET A 1 -1.84 -23.38 9.87
C MET A 1 -1.19 -23.31 8.50
N ARG A 2 -1.97 -23.07 7.45
CA ARG A 2 -1.52 -22.74 6.09
C ARG A 2 -1.20 -21.26 5.99
N ALA A 3 -0.08 -20.93 5.37
CA ALA A 3 0.36 -19.54 5.18
C ALA A 3 1.18 -19.37 3.90
N LEU A 4 1.06 -18.23 3.23
CA LEU A 4 1.96 -17.85 2.14
C LEU A 4 3.31 -17.45 2.71
N THR A 5 4.34 -18.18 2.32
CA THR A 5 5.72 -17.96 2.73
C THR A 5 6.59 -17.57 1.55
N TRP A 6 7.54 -16.69 1.80
CA TRP A 6 8.61 -16.38 0.86
C TRP A 6 9.66 -17.48 0.86
N GLN A 7 10.10 -17.93 -0.32
CA GLN A 7 11.12 -18.98 -0.49
C GLN A 7 12.33 -18.49 -1.29
N GLY A 8 12.16 -17.40 -2.01
CA GLY A 8 13.18 -16.84 -2.87
C GLY A 8 12.60 -15.71 -3.71
N ARG A 9 13.48 -15.02 -4.43
CA ARG A 9 13.04 -14.02 -5.41
C ARG A 9 12.14 -14.70 -6.45
N ARG A 10 10.92 -14.19 -6.59
CA ARG A 10 9.84 -14.78 -7.40
C ARG A 10 9.42 -16.22 -7.03
N ASP A 11 9.68 -16.65 -5.80
CA ASP A 11 9.25 -17.96 -5.30
C ASP A 11 8.54 -17.74 -3.95
N VAL A 12 7.22 -17.83 -3.99
CA VAL A 12 6.35 -17.86 -2.80
C VAL A 12 5.55 -19.15 -2.84
N ARG A 13 5.33 -19.75 -1.67
CA ARG A 13 4.64 -21.03 -1.55
C ARG A 13 3.71 -21.00 -0.35
N VAL A 14 2.55 -21.63 -0.50
CA VAL A 14 1.70 -21.88 0.66
C VAL A 14 2.27 -23.09 1.37
N GLU A 15 2.75 -22.88 2.59
CA GLU A 15 3.40 -23.89 3.42
C GLU A 15 2.60 -24.10 4.71
N THR A 16 2.85 -25.20 5.40
CA THR A 16 2.31 -25.42 6.74
C THR A 16 3.31 -24.87 7.75
N VAL A 17 2.87 -23.90 8.53
CA VAL A 17 3.66 -23.23 9.58
C VAL A 17 2.99 -23.44 10.95
N PRO A 18 3.73 -23.27 12.07
CA PRO A 18 3.13 -23.33 13.40
C PRO A 18 1.97 -22.34 13.54
N ASP A 19 0.96 -22.72 14.32
CA ASP A 19 -0.14 -21.82 14.64
C ASP A 19 0.37 -20.65 15.50
N PRO A 20 -0.11 -19.42 15.26
CA PRO A 20 0.18 -18.29 16.13
C PRO A 20 -0.44 -18.53 17.49
N VAL A 21 0.27 -18.12 18.53
CA VAL A 21 -0.19 -18.20 19.92
C VAL A 21 -0.13 -16.83 20.56
N ILE A 22 -0.94 -16.61 21.60
CA ILE A 22 -0.83 -15.45 22.48
C ILE A 22 0.58 -15.44 23.09
N SER A 23 1.31 -14.34 22.90
CA SER A 23 2.68 -14.18 23.42
C SER A 23 2.81 -13.07 24.45
N ALA A 24 1.91 -12.10 24.41
CA ALA A 24 1.75 -11.04 25.40
C ALA A 24 0.31 -11.01 25.94
N PRO A 25 0.07 -10.55 27.18
CA PRO A 25 -1.26 -10.51 27.78
C PRO A 25 -2.30 -9.72 26.99
N ASP A 26 -1.88 -8.78 26.15
CA ASP A 26 -2.71 -7.92 25.33
C ASP A 26 -2.70 -8.31 23.83
N ASP A 27 -2.17 -9.48 23.47
CA ASP A 27 -2.30 -10.01 22.11
C ASP A 27 -3.72 -10.52 21.85
N VAL A 28 -4.09 -10.61 20.56
CA VAL A 28 -5.20 -11.44 20.07
C VAL A 28 -4.71 -12.36 18.95
N VAL A 29 -5.37 -13.51 18.77
CA VAL A 29 -5.25 -14.32 17.56
C VAL A 29 -6.50 -14.11 16.72
N VAL A 30 -6.32 -13.73 15.46
CA VAL A 30 -7.39 -13.51 14.49
C VAL A 30 -7.37 -14.65 13.48
N ARG A 31 -8.51 -15.32 13.30
CA ARG A 31 -8.72 -16.22 12.16
C ARG A 31 -9.04 -15.37 10.93
N ILE A 32 -8.15 -15.38 9.96
CA ILE A 32 -8.28 -14.53 8.78
C ILE A 32 -9.37 -15.09 7.87
N THR A 33 -10.30 -14.24 7.46
CA THR A 33 -11.39 -14.58 6.54
C THR A 33 -11.14 -14.03 5.14
N SER A 34 -10.43 -12.91 5.03
CA SER A 34 -9.93 -12.38 3.77
C SER A 34 -8.60 -11.66 3.93
N SER A 35 -7.74 -11.71 2.92
CA SER A 35 -6.44 -11.03 2.92
C SER A 35 -6.06 -10.52 1.54
N GLY A 36 -5.67 -9.25 1.46
CA GLY A 36 -5.28 -8.63 0.20
C GLY A 36 -3.88 -9.00 -0.30
N LEU A 37 -3.72 -8.94 -1.63
CA LEU A 37 -2.42 -8.78 -2.29
C LEU A 37 -2.18 -7.30 -2.57
N CYS A 38 -1.07 -6.76 -2.06
CA CYS A 38 -0.70 -5.36 -2.25
C CYS A 38 0.39 -5.21 -3.32
N GLY A 39 0.48 -4.02 -3.92
CA GLY A 39 1.61 -3.67 -4.79
C GLY A 39 2.95 -3.72 -4.05
N SER A 40 2.94 -3.42 -2.75
CA SER A 40 4.14 -3.47 -1.90
C SER A 40 4.67 -4.89 -1.71
N ASP A 41 3.81 -5.92 -1.74
CA ASP A 41 4.22 -7.32 -1.73
C ASP A 41 5.03 -7.68 -2.99
N LEU A 42 4.81 -7.00 -4.12
CA LEU A 42 5.64 -7.19 -5.31
C LEU A 42 7.06 -6.61 -5.15
N HIS A 43 7.24 -5.62 -4.26
CA HIS A 43 8.60 -5.19 -3.89
C HIS A 43 9.30 -6.28 -3.09
N LEU A 44 8.60 -6.97 -2.19
CA LEU A 44 9.11 -8.15 -1.45
C LEU A 44 9.47 -9.30 -2.40
N TYR A 45 8.60 -9.54 -3.39
CA TYR A 45 8.76 -10.57 -4.41
C TYR A 45 9.99 -10.34 -5.33
N GLU A 46 10.53 -9.12 -5.37
CA GLU A 46 11.62 -8.72 -6.27
C GLU A 46 12.75 -7.95 -5.59
N VAL A 47 12.55 -6.65 -5.36
CA VAL A 47 13.62 -5.67 -5.08
C VAL A 47 14.10 -5.76 -3.64
N LEU A 48 13.19 -6.07 -2.71
CA LEU A 48 13.47 -6.16 -1.29
C LEU A 48 13.83 -7.60 -0.83
N ALA A 49 14.00 -8.52 -1.78
CA ALA A 49 14.44 -9.89 -1.52
C ALA A 49 15.66 -10.02 -0.58
N PRO A 50 16.69 -9.15 -0.62
CA PRO A 50 17.84 -9.22 0.32
C PRO A 50 17.49 -9.01 1.81
N TYR A 51 16.28 -8.54 2.11
CA TYR A 51 15.79 -8.29 3.46
C TYR A 51 14.77 -9.33 3.94
N LEU A 52 14.52 -10.36 3.13
CA LEU A 52 13.65 -11.49 3.45
C LEU A 52 14.48 -12.75 3.71
N THR A 53 13.86 -13.73 4.34
CA THR A 53 14.44 -15.04 4.63
C THR A 53 13.43 -16.12 4.28
N PRO A 54 13.86 -17.27 3.72
CA PRO A 54 12.94 -18.35 3.42
C PRO A 54 12.11 -18.73 4.64
N GLY A 55 10.80 -18.81 4.48
CA GLY A 55 9.83 -19.05 5.56
C GLY A 55 9.14 -17.80 6.11
N ASP A 56 9.58 -16.58 5.76
CA ASP A 56 8.86 -15.36 6.14
C ASP A 56 7.41 -15.40 5.61
N VAL A 57 6.44 -15.23 6.50
CA VAL A 57 5.00 -15.19 6.15
C VAL A 57 4.64 -13.80 5.65
N LEU A 58 4.04 -13.69 4.47
CA LEU A 58 3.76 -12.42 3.79
C LEU A 58 2.32 -11.91 4.02
N GLY A 59 2.06 -10.69 3.54
CA GLY A 59 0.74 -10.08 3.49
C GLY A 59 0.40 -9.21 4.68
N HIS A 60 -0.26 -8.09 4.42
CA HIS A 60 -0.52 -7.06 5.44
C HIS A 60 -1.86 -6.37 5.27
N GLU A 61 -2.77 -7.00 4.54
CA GLU A 61 -4.11 -6.49 4.31
C GLU A 61 -5.22 -7.45 4.82
N PRO A 62 -5.17 -7.94 6.07
CA PRO A 62 -6.13 -8.94 6.52
C PRO A 62 -7.36 -8.34 7.22
N ILE A 63 -8.46 -9.06 7.08
CA ILE A 63 -9.65 -8.99 7.93
C ILE A 63 -9.96 -10.39 8.44
N GLY A 64 -10.54 -10.49 9.63
CA GLY A 64 -10.87 -11.77 10.21
C GLY A 64 -11.77 -11.68 11.42
N VAL A 65 -11.86 -12.80 12.12
CA VAL A 65 -12.64 -12.96 13.35
C VAL A 65 -11.69 -13.27 14.49
N VAL A 66 -11.82 -12.59 15.62
CA VAL A 66 -11.05 -12.88 16.82
C VAL A 66 -11.32 -14.32 17.26
N ALA A 67 -10.27 -15.13 17.31
CA ALA A 67 -10.30 -16.54 17.68
C ALA A 67 -9.82 -16.78 19.12
N GLU A 68 -8.87 -15.97 19.60
CA GLU A 68 -8.33 -16.04 20.96
C GLU A 68 -7.95 -14.63 21.44
N THR A 69 -8.10 -14.38 22.74
CA THR A 69 -7.72 -13.11 23.39
C THR A 69 -6.78 -13.37 24.55
N GLY A 70 -5.74 -12.56 24.68
CA GLY A 70 -4.94 -12.51 25.90
C GLY A 70 -5.73 -11.96 27.10
N PRO A 71 -5.31 -12.25 28.34
CA PRO A 71 -6.04 -11.90 29.55
C PRO A 71 -6.16 -10.40 29.85
N ALA A 72 -5.39 -9.54 29.18
CA ALA A 72 -5.44 -8.08 29.32
C ALA A 72 -6.24 -7.39 28.18
N VAL A 73 -6.85 -8.17 27.29
CA VAL A 73 -7.74 -7.63 26.24
C VAL A 73 -9.12 -7.37 26.83
N THR A 74 -9.58 -6.13 26.74
CA THR A 74 -10.87 -5.64 27.25
C THR A 74 -11.76 -5.06 26.16
N GLU A 75 -11.18 -4.58 25.07
CA GLU A 75 -11.96 -3.94 23.99
C GLU A 75 -12.52 -4.94 22.98
N LEU A 76 -12.01 -6.18 22.93
CA LEU A 76 -12.41 -7.22 21.98
C LEU A 76 -12.77 -8.53 22.69
N ALA A 77 -13.60 -9.33 22.04
CA ALA A 77 -13.98 -10.67 22.46
C ALA A 77 -13.87 -11.66 21.28
N VAL A 78 -13.75 -12.96 21.60
CA VAL A 78 -13.84 -14.03 20.60
C VAL A 78 -15.15 -13.90 19.83
N GLY A 79 -15.07 -13.95 18.51
CA GLY A 79 -16.21 -13.76 17.60
C GLY A 79 -16.30 -12.37 16.99
N ASP A 80 -15.59 -11.36 17.52
CA ASP A 80 -15.58 -10.03 16.92
C ASP A 80 -14.92 -10.03 15.53
N ARG A 81 -15.54 -9.35 14.56
CA ARG A 81 -14.94 -9.05 13.26
C ARG A 81 -14.00 -7.87 13.37
N VAL A 82 -12.77 -8.04 12.88
CA VAL A 82 -11.73 -7.03 12.94
C VAL A 82 -10.94 -6.92 11.64
N VAL A 83 -10.66 -5.69 11.23
CA VAL A 83 -9.63 -5.37 10.23
C VAL A 83 -8.33 -5.08 10.96
N VAL A 84 -7.21 -5.59 10.46
CA VAL A 84 -5.89 -5.33 11.07
C VAL A 84 -5.12 -4.33 10.21
N PRO A 85 -4.83 -3.12 10.71
CA PRO A 85 -3.92 -2.18 10.05
C PRO A 85 -2.55 -2.78 9.78
N PHE A 86 -1.94 -2.46 8.64
CA PHE A 86 -0.60 -2.96 8.31
C PHE A 86 0.51 -2.45 9.25
N ASN A 87 0.33 -1.27 9.87
CA ASN A 87 1.26 -0.74 10.87
C ASN A 87 1.03 -1.40 12.23
N VAL A 88 2.03 -2.09 12.78
CA VAL A 88 1.99 -2.58 14.15
C VAL A 88 2.21 -1.40 15.09
N SER A 89 1.14 -0.83 15.62
CA SER A 89 1.17 0.41 16.42
C SER A 89 0.42 0.24 17.75
N CYS A 90 0.94 0.84 18.83
CA CYS A 90 0.42 0.63 20.18
C CYS A 90 -0.80 1.51 20.52
N GLY A 91 -1.07 2.55 19.72
CA GLY A 91 -2.18 3.48 19.95
C GLY A 91 -1.96 4.49 21.09
N THR A 92 -0.90 4.35 21.90
CA THR A 92 -0.75 5.10 23.16
C THR A 92 0.54 5.92 23.28
N CYS A 93 1.56 5.67 22.47
CA CYS A 93 2.81 6.44 22.51
C CYS A 93 2.63 7.88 22.00
N TRP A 94 3.66 8.72 22.15
CA TRP A 94 3.58 10.16 21.81
C TRP A 94 3.23 10.39 20.33
N MET A 95 3.78 9.55 19.44
CA MET A 95 3.51 9.55 18.00
C MET A 95 2.08 9.07 17.69
N CYS A 96 1.64 7.95 18.28
CA CYS A 96 0.29 7.42 18.06
C CYS A 96 -0.79 8.41 18.50
N GLY A 97 -0.62 9.06 19.65
CA GLY A 97 -1.54 10.10 20.14
C GLY A 97 -1.64 11.34 19.25
N ARG A 98 -0.75 11.48 18.24
CA ARG A 98 -0.78 12.53 17.21
C ARG A 98 -1.26 12.03 15.85
N GLY A 99 -1.72 10.79 15.77
CA GLY A 99 -2.11 10.15 14.53
C GLY A 99 -0.93 9.70 13.66
N LEU A 100 0.28 9.61 14.20
CA LEU A 100 1.49 9.18 13.47
C LEU A 100 1.79 7.69 13.71
N HIS A 101 0.81 6.83 13.46
CA HIS A 101 0.87 5.39 13.74
C HIS A 101 2.01 4.65 13.02
N SER A 102 2.36 5.09 11.80
CA SER A 102 3.52 4.56 11.06
C SER A 102 4.87 4.88 11.72
N GLN A 103 4.88 5.82 12.68
CA GLN A 103 6.04 6.25 13.45
C GLN A 103 5.92 5.84 14.93
N CYS A 104 5.12 4.83 15.24
CA CYS A 104 4.96 4.31 16.60
C CYS A 104 6.31 4.04 17.28
N GLU A 105 6.55 4.68 18.44
CA GLU A 105 7.84 4.62 19.16
C GLU A 105 8.05 3.27 19.84
N THR A 106 6.96 2.61 20.24
CA THR A 106 6.96 1.30 20.89
C THR A 106 7.46 0.21 19.95
N THR A 107 7.13 0.31 18.67
CA THR A 107 7.47 -0.67 17.63
C THR A 107 8.47 -0.13 16.61
N GLN A 108 9.08 1.02 16.89
CA GLN A 108 10.09 1.62 16.02
C GLN A 108 11.31 0.70 15.91
N ASN A 109 11.73 0.42 14.67
CA ASN A 109 12.89 -0.42 14.39
C ASN A 109 14.16 0.43 14.41
N ARG A 110 14.75 0.57 15.60
CA ARG A 110 15.93 1.44 15.84
C ARG A 110 17.19 0.92 15.16
N ASP A 111 17.38 -0.40 15.12
CA ASP A 111 18.57 -1.03 14.52
C ASP A 111 18.67 -0.78 13.00
N THR A 112 17.53 -0.58 12.34
CA THR A 112 17.43 -0.31 10.90
C THR A 112 17.03 1.12 10.60
N SER A 113 16.85 1.96 11.63
CA SER A 113 16.43 3.36 11.53
C SER A 113 15.16 3.56 10.70
N THR A 114 14.20 2.64 10.81
CA THR A 114 12.89 2.75 10.16
C THR A 114 11.78 3.03 11.17
N GLY A 115 10.57 3.25 10.67
CA GLY A 115 9.38 3.50 11.49
C GLY A 115 8.87 2.27 12.25
N ALA A 116 7.57 2.29 12.55
CA ALA A 116 6.87 1.19 13.19
C ALA A 116 7.03 -0.12 12.40
N SER A 117 7.10 -1.24 13.11
CA SER A 117 7.06 -2.57 12.48
C SER A 117 5.80 -2.76 11.62
N LEU A 118 5.92 -3.55 10.57
CA LEU A 118 4.85 -3.83 9.63
C LEU A 118 4.60 -5.35 9.57
N PHE A 119 3.33 -5.75 9.48
CA PHE A 119 2.98 -7.15 9.24
C PHE A 119 3.47 -7.61 7.86
N GLY A 120 3.88 -8.88 7.74
CA GLY A 120 4.19 -9.54 6.48
C GLY A 120 5.26 -8.85 5.62
N TYR A 121 6.16 -8.10 6.26
CA TYR A 121 7.13 -7.24 5.58
C TYR A 121 8.58 -7.64 5.88
N THR A 122 9.54 -6.82 5.43
CA THR A 122 10.96 -7.13 5.53
C THR A 122 11.53 -7.06 6.95
N SER A 123 12.74 -7.60 7.13
CA SER A 123 13.55 -7.39 8.34
C SER A 123 13.91 -5.93 8.65
N LEU A 124 13.74 -5.01 7.69
CA LEU A 124 13.88 -3.58 7.98
C LEU A 124 12.76 -3.05 8.87
N TYR A 125 11.60 -3.73 8.91
CA TYR A 125 10.40 -3.35 9.63
C TYR A 125 9.94 -4.44 10.61
N GLY A 126 10.90 -5.07 11.28
CA GLY A 126 10.65 -5.96 12.41
C GLY A 126 10.32 -7.42 12.05
N ARG A 127 10.14 -7.75 10.76
CA ARG A 127 9.87 -9.12 10.29
C ARG A 127 8.69 -9.78 11.04
N ILE A 128 7.59 -9.06 11.17
CA ILE A 128 6.39 -9.57 11.85
C ILE A 128 5.63 -10.47 10.87
N PRO A 129 5.22 -11.70 11.24
CA PRO A 129 4.46 -12.58 10.34
C PRO A 129 3.22 -11.91 9.76
N GLY A 130 2.95 -12.14 8.47
CA GLY A 130 1.85 -11.52 7.75
C GLY A 130 0.51 -12.25 7.79
N GLY A 131 -0.52 -11.59 7.25
CA GLY A 131 -1.90 -12.03 7.23
C GLY A 131 -2.36 -12.78 5.99
N GLN A 132 -1.48 -13.14 5.03
CA GLN A 132 -1.83 -14.11 3.99
C GLN A 132 -1.68 -15.54 4.55
N ALA A 133 -2.46 -15.84 5.57
CA ALA A 133 -2.43 -17.06 6.38
C ALA A 133 -3.81 -17.33 6.98
N GLU A 134 -4.05 -18.53 7.50
CA GLU A 134 -5.33 -18.87 8.16
C GLU A 134 -5.51 -18.14 9.50
N TYR A 135 -4.42 -17.85 10.20
CA TYR A 135 -4.44 -17.14 11.48
C TYR A 135 -3.31 -16.10 11.56
N LEU A 136 -3.52 -15.06 12.35
CA LEU A 136 -2.53 -14.01 12.61
C LEU A 136 -2.55 -13.63 14.09
N ARG A 137 -1.36 -13.56 14.71
CA ARG A 137 -1.18 -12.92 16.03
C ARG A 137 -1.12 -11.41 15.83
N VAL A 138 -1.94 -10.68 16.55
CA VAL A 138 -2.01 -9.21 16.52
C VAL A 138 -1.75 -8.66 17.91
N PRO A 139 -0.66 -7.91 18.14
CA PRO A 139 -0.41 -7.27 19.43
C PRO A 139 -1.31 -6.07 19.65
N PHE A 140 -1.35 -5.57 20.88
CA PHE A 140 -2.15 -4.39 21.26
C PHE A 140 -3.62 -4.55 20.90
N GLY A 141 -4.23 -5.69 21.26
CA GLY A 141 -5.60 -6.06 20.93
C GLY A 141 -6.66 -5.01 21.33
N ASN A 142 -6.34 -4.14 22.28
CA ASN A 142 -7.22 -3.05 22.70
C ASN A 142 -7.20 -1.81 21.79
N THR A 143 -6.18 -1.64 20.95
CA THR A 143 -5.96 -0.39 20.20
C THR A 143 -5.61 -0.59 18.74
N LEU A 144 -5.07 -1.75 18.36
CA LEU A 144 -4.61 -2.00 16.99
C LEU A 144 -5.72 -2.53 16.07
N PRO A 145 -6.51 -3.57 16.41
CA PRO A 145 -7.54 -4.06 15.50
C PRO A 145 -8.73 -3.09 15.40
N ILE A 146 -9.20 -2.84 14.19
CA ILE A 146 -10.40 -2.03 13.93
C ILE A 146 -11.60 -2.98 13.97
N ARG A 147 -12.41 -2.91 15.02
CA ARG A 147 -13.70 -3.64 15.08
C ARG A 147 -14.64 -3.10 14.00
N VAL A 148 -15.26 -4.00 13.24
CA VAL A 148 -16.23 -3.65 12.19
C VAL A 148 -17.57 -4.39 12.42
N PRO A 149 -18.69 -3.85 11.91
CA PRO A 149 -19.99 -4.50 12.07
C PRO A 149 -20.09 -5.88 11.42
N ASP A 150 -21.00 -6.69 11.94
CA ASP A 150 -21.50 -7.89 11.24
C ASP A 150 -22.43 -7.50 10.08
N GLY A 151 -22.57 -8.40 9.10
CA GLY A 151 -23.51 -8.23 7.98
C GLY A 151 -22.82 -8.08 6.63
N PRO A 152 -22.26 -6.90 6.28
CA PRO A 152 -21.61 -6.71 4.99
C PRO A 152 -20.44 -7.69 4.78
N PRO A 153 -20.17 -8.09 3.52
CA PRO A 153 -19.05 -8.97 3.21
C PRO A 153 -17.72 -8.32 3.61
N ASP A 154 -16.69 -9.14 3.78
CA ASP A 154 -15.35 -8.67 4.16
C ASP A 154 -14.80 -7.59 3.23
N ASP A 155 -15.10 -7.67 1.94
CA ASP A 155 -14.77 -6.68 0.91
C ASP A 155 -15.17 -5.26 1.31
N ARG A 156 -16.26 -5.10 2.07
CA ARG A 156 -16.71 -3.79 2.54
C ARG A 156 -15.66 -3.11 3.43
N PHE A 157 -14.92 -3.90 4.20
CA PHE A 157 -14.07 -3.38 5.27
C PHE A 157 -12.58 -3.71 5.11
N VAL A 158 -12.23 -4.78 4.39
CA VAL A 158 -10.85 -5.28 4.27
C VAL A 158 -9.86 -4.21 3.84
N TYR A 159 -10.28 -3.26 3.01
CA TYR A 159 -9.43 -2.18 2.51
C TYR A 159 -9.06 -1.12 3.56
N LEU A 160 -9.71 -1.12 4.74
CA LEU A 160 -9.26 -0.32 5.90
C LEU A 160 -7.89 -0.76 6.43
N SER A 161 -7.43 -1.97 6.09
CA SER A 161 -6.11 -2.47 6.50
C SER A 161 -4.96 -1.70 5.84
N ASP A 162 -5.16 -1.17 4.63
CA ASP A 162 -4.14 -0.44 3.85
C ASP A 162 -4.78 0.49 2.80
N VAL A 163 -5.39 -0.07 1.73
CA VAL A 163 -5.73 0.68 0.49
C VAL A 163 -6.50 1.97 0.74
N LEU A 164 -7.57 1.91 1.53
CA LEU A 164 -8.42 3.07 1.80
C LEU A 164 -7.65 4.15 2.60
N PRO A 165 -7.07 3.86 3.78
CA PRO A 165 -6.28 4.84 4.51
C PRO A 165 -5.09 5.39 3.72
N THR A 166 -4.40 4.56 2.93
CA THR A 166 -3.28 4.99 2.10
C THR A 166 -3.73 5.96 1.02
N ALA A 167 -4.80 5.63 0.29
CA ALA A 167 -5.35 6.52 -0.73
C ALA A 167 -5.95 7.80 -0.14
N TYR A 168 -6.64 7.70 0.99
CA TYR A 168 -7.20 8.87 1.69
C TYR A 168 -6.10 9.79 2.20
N GLN A 169 -5.06 9.25 2.84
CA GLN A 169 -3.89 10.02 3.24
C GLN A 169 -3.26 10.72 2.04
N ALA A 170 -3.11 10.02 0.91
CA ALA A 170 -2.51 10.58 -0.29
C ALA A 170 -3.32 11.78 -0.82
N VAL A 171 -4.65 11.69 -0.85
CA VAL A 171 -5.52 12.80 -1.26
C VAL A 171 -5.49 13.95 -0.26
N GLN A 172 -5.55 13.67 1.04
CA GLN A 172 -5.44 14.67 2.10
C GLN A 172 -4.05 15.32 2.17
N TYR A 173 -3.01 14.61 1.74
CA TYR A 173 -1.65 15.13 1.62
C TYR A 173 -1.48 16.01 0.39
N ALA A 174 -2.11 15.63 -0.72
CA ALA A 174 -2.18 16.45 -1.92
C ALA A 174 -2.95 17.75 -1.69
N ASP A 175 -3.99 17.70 -0.85
CA ASP A 175 -4.87 18.84 -0.50
C ASP A 175 -5.30 19.67 -1.72
N PRO A 176 -5.84 19.03 -2.78
CA PRO A 176 -6.25 19.76 -3.97
C PRO A 176 -7.46 20.65 -3.65
N PRO A 177 -7.52 21.88 -4.17
CA PRO A 177 -8.71 22.71 -4.03
C PRO A 177 -9.89 22.04 -4.75
N ARG A 178 -11.11 22.22 -4.22
CA ARG A 178 -12.32 21.60 -4.78
C ARG A 178 -12.58 22.01 -6.22
N ASP A 179 -12.28 23.26 -6.57
CA ASP A 179 -12.36 23.79 -7.93
C ASP A 179 -11.06 23.60 -8.73
N GLY A 180 -10.11 22.82 -8.23
CA GLY A 180 -8.81 22.56 -8.85
C GLY A 180 -8.69 21.26 -9.64
N THR A 181 -7.44 20.94 -9.96
CA THR A 181 -7.04 19.73 -10.67
C THR A 181 -6.06 18.90 -9.84
N VAL A 182 -6.39 17.63 -9.63
CA VAL A 182 -5.46 16.62 -9.09
C VAL A 182 -5.08 15.61 -10.18
N VAL A 183 -3.79 15.33 -10.30
CA VAL A 183 -3.27 14.25 -11.15
C VAL A 183 -2.84 13.08 -10.25
N VAL A 184 -3.23 11.86 -10.59
CA VAL A 184 -2.82 10.63 -9.92
C VAL A 184 -1.96 9.81 -10.88
N LEU A 185 -0.68 9.64 -10.56
CA LEU A 185 0.24 8.80 -11.30
C LEU A 185 0.18 7.38 -10.77
N GLY A 186 -0.07 6.42 -11.67
CA GLY A 186 -0.34 5.02 -11.36
C GLY A 186 -1.79 4.81 -10.96
N LEU A 187 -2.48 3.89 -11.63
CA LEU A 187 -3.86 3.48 -11.39
C LEU A 187 -3.93 2.01 -10.94
N GLY A 188 -2.93 1.57 -10.17
CA GLY A 188 -3.05 0.36 -9.35
C GLY A 188 -4.07 0.55 -8.21
N PRO A 189 -4.18 -0.38 -7.25
CA PRO A 189 -5.16 -0.28 -6.17
C PRO A 189 -5.19 1.08 -5.45
N ILE A 190 -4.04 1.57 -5.00
CA ILE A 190 -3.95 2.86 -4.31
C ILE A 190 -4.40 4.00 -5.22
N GLY A 191 -3.88 4.05 -6.45
CA GLY A 191 -4.18 5.11 -7.40
C GLY A 191 -5.63 5.16 -7.86
N ASP A 192 -6.24 4.01 -8.20
CA ASP A 192 -7.67 3.93 -8.50
C ASP A 192 -8.47 4.50 -7.32
N MET A 193 -8.17 4.04 -6.10
CA MET A 193 -8.87 4.53 -4.90
C MET A 193 -8.64 6.02 -4.64
N CYS A 194 -7.44 6.57 -4.90
CA CYS A 194 -7.19 8.02 -4.84
C CYS A 194 -8.13 8.78 -5.78
N THR A 195 -8.36 8.29 -7.00
CA THR A 195 -9.27 8.96 -7.94
C THR A 195 -10.71 8.95 -7.44
N ARG A 196 -11.16 7.85 -6.83
CA ARG A 196 -12.50 7.73 -6.25
C ARG A 196 -12.69 8.66 -5.06
N ILE A 197 -11.73 8.68 -4.15
CA ILE A 197 -11.74 9.56 -2.97
C ILE A 197 -11.71 11.03 -3.39
N ALA A 198 -10.83 11.43 -4.32
CA ALA A 198 -10.78 12.82 -4.79
C ALA A 198 -12.11 13.27 -5.40
N ARG A 199 -12.77 12.41 -6.19
CA ARG A 199 -14.11 12.69 -6.73
C ARG A 199 -15.17 12.77 -5.63
N HIS A 200 -15.17 11.85 -4.68
CA HIS A 200 -16.08 11.85 -3.54
C HIS A 200 -15.95 13.13 -2.70
N LEU A 201 -14.71 13.61 -2.49
CA LEU A 201 -14.42 14.87 -1.81
C LEU A 201 -14.74 16.11 -2.67
N GLY A 202 -15.23 15.93 -3.90
CA GLY A 202 -15.72 17.00 -4.76
C GLY A 202 -14.62 17.77 -5.49
N VAL A 203 -13.47 17.16 -5.76
CA VAL A 203 -12.44 17.76 -6.62
C VAL A 203 -12.94 17.78 -8.07
N ARG A 204 -12.98 18.97 -8.66
CA ARG A 204 -13.57 19.24 -9.98
C ARG A 204 -12.92 18.43 -11.08
N GLN A 205 -11.59 18.41 -11.14
CA GLN A 205 -10.85 17.73 -12.19
C GLN A 205 -9.91 16.68 -11.59
N VAL A 206 -10.23 15.41 -11.83
CA VAL A 206 -9.40 14.27 -11.41
C VAL A 206 -8.84 13.61 -12.68
N VAL A 207 -7.51 13.58 -12.78
CA VAL A 207 -6.80 13.02 -13.94
C VAL A 207 -5.99 11.80 -13.49
N GLY A 208 -6.25 10.63 -14.05
CA GLY A 208 -5.50 9.41 -13.81
C GLY A 208 -4.48 9.15 -14.92
N VAL A 209 -3.25 8.76 -14.56
CA VAL A 209 -2.19 8.45 -15.53
C VAL A 209 -1.67 7.05 -15.29
N ASP A 210 -1.75 6.17 -16.29
CA ASP A 210 -1.18 4.81 -16.23
C ASP A 210 -0.78 4.37 -17.65
N ARG A 211 -0.16 3.19 -17.78
CA ARG A 211 0.18 2.53 -19.04
C ARG A 211 -0.63 1.28 -19.33
N VAL A 212 -1.42 0.81 -18.36
CA VAL A 212 -2.22 -0.41 -18.45
C VAL A 212 -3.63 -0.03 -18.91
N PRO A 213 -4.05 -0.44 -20.14
CA PRO A 213 -5.36 -0.09 -20.69
C PRO A 213 -6.53 -0.43 -19.77
N GLU A 214 -6.49 -1.58 -19.09
CA GLU A 214 -7.54 -2.05 -18.20
C GLU A 214 -7.69 -1.15 -16.96
N ARG A 215 -6.58 -0.60 -16.45
CA ARG A 215 -6.58 0.33 -15.31
C ARG A 215 -7.12 1.70 -15.72
N LEU A 216 -6.70 2.20 -16.88
CA LEU A 216 -7.24 3.42 -17.47
C LEU A 216 -8.76 3.31 -17.64
N ARG A 217 -9.22 2.26 -18.34
CA ARG A 217 -10.64 2.01 -18.57
C ARG A 217 -11.45 1.90 -17.27
N ARG A 218 -10.91 1.22 -16.25
CA ARG A 218 -11.56 1.09 -14.94
C ARG A 218 -11.79 2.45 -14.27
N ALA A 219 -10.82 3.35 -14.33
CA ALA A 219 -10.95 4.70 -13.79
C ALA A 219 -11.92 5.57 -14.62
N GLU A 220 -11.89 5.46 -15.95
CA GLU A 220 -12.82 6.16 -16.86
C GLU A 220 -14.28 5.80 -16.61
N LEU A 221 -14.58 4.53 -16.35
CA LEU A 221 -15.92 4.06 -16.01
C LEU A 221 -16.47 4.70 -14.72
N ARG A 222 -15.60 5.28 -13.87
CA ARG A 222 -15.96 6.04 -12.67
C ARG A 222 -15.85 7.56 -12.87
N GLY A 223 -15.68 8.01 -14.12
CA GLY A 223 -15.68 9.41 -14.53
C GLY A 223 -14.33 10.12 -14.42
N THR A 224 -13.25 9.40 -14.11
CA THR A 224 -11.89 9.97 -14.09
C THR A 224 -11.42 10.22 -15.53
N THR A 225 -10.88 11.42 -15.80
CA THR A 225 -10.19 11.67 -17.08
C THR A 225 -8.87 10.91 -17.07
N THR A 226 -8.55 10.14 -18.12
CA THR A 226 -7.29 9.38 -18.12
C THR A 226 -6.34 9.78 -19.23
N LEU A 227 -5.04 9.66 -18.95
CA LEU A 227 -3.94 9.87 -19.88
C LEU A 227 -3.03 8.64 -19.89
N ASP A 228 -2.61 8.23 -21.08
CA ASP A 228 -1.73 7.09 -21.26
C ASP A 228 -0.26 7.51 -21.28
N VAL A 229 0.53 7.14 -20.28
CA VAL A 229 1.94 7.54 -20.21
C VAL A 229 2.80 6.95 -21.34
N ARG A 230 2.31 5.92 -22.05
CA ARG A 230 2.99 5.35 -23.24
C ARG A 230 3.06 6.34 -24.40
N SER A 231 2.20 7.36 -24.43
CA SER A 231 2.29 8.41 -25.45
C SER A 231 3.52 9.30 -25.28
N GLY A 232 4.14 9.29 -24.10
CA GLY A 232 5.29 10.12 -23.76
C GLY A 232 4.98 11.20 -22.72
N ALA A 233 6.01 11.61 -21.98
CA ALA A 233 5.86 12.61 -20.90
C ALA A 233 5.38 13.97 -21.43
N ARG A 234 5.79 14.36 -22.64
CA ARG A 234 5.38 15.63 -23.27
C ARG A 234 3.88 15.64 -23.57
N GLU A 235 3.35 14.51 -24.02
CA GLU A 235 1.95 14.32 -24.37
C GLU A 235 1.09 14.30 -23.11
N VAL A 236 1.54 13.63 -22.04
CA VAL A 236 0.89 13.69 -20.73
C VAL A 236 0.87 15.14 -20.21
N ARG A 237 2.00 15.85 -20.31
CA ARG A 237 2.10 17.26 -19.92
C ARG A 237 1.13 18.14 -20.72
N ALA A 238 1.07 17.98 -22.04
CA ALA A 238 0.14 18.71 -22.90
C ALA A 238 -1.32 18.41 -22.54
N GLY A 239 -1.64 17.16 -22.19
CA GLY A 239 -2.97 16.77 -21.70
C GLY A 239 -3.34 17.49 -20.41
N VAL A 240 -2.44 17.52 -19.43
CA VAL A 240 -2.65 18.27 -18.17
C VAL A 240 -2.76 19.77 -18.43
N ASP A 241 -1.92 20.35 -19.29
CA ASP A 241 -1.97 21.76 -19.66
C ASP A 241 -3.31 22.15 -20.28
N SER A 242 -3.87 21.29 -21.15
CA SER A 242 -5.17 21.53 -21.79
C SER A 242 -6.33 21.61 -20.78
N LEU A 243 -6.18 20.93 -19.62
CA LEU A 243 -7.16 20.91 -18.53
C LEU A 243 -6.90 21.99 -17.47
N THR A 244 -5.79 22.72 -17.57
CA THR A 244 -5.31 23.65 -16.54
C THR A 244 -4.87 25.00 -17.10
N GLU A 245 -5.23 25.31 -18.35
CA GLU A 245 -4.82 26.54 -19.07
C GLU A 245 -3.29 26.74 -19.05
N GLY A 246 -2.53 25.64 -19.16
CA GLY A 246 -1.07 25.65 -19.17
C GLY A 246 -0.39 25.83 -17.81
N ARG A 247 -1.16 25.91 -16.70
CA ARG A 247 -0.59 26.10 -15.36
C ARG A 247 0.07 24.84 -14.81
N GLY A 248 -0.40 23.66 -15.19
CA GLY A 248 -0.13 22.40 -14.48
C GLY A 248 -1.17 22.12 -13.38
N ALA A 249 -1.10 20.94 -12.79
CA ALA A 249 -2.06 20.48 -11.77
C ALA A 249 -1.82 21.14 -10.41
N ASP A 250 -2.89 21.44 -9.67
CA ASP A 250 -2.80 21.98 -8.30
C ASP A 250 -2.10 21.02 -7.35
N ALA A 251 -2.37 19.73 -7.52
CA ALA A 251 -1.67 18.68 -6.81
C ALA A 251 -1.40 17.45 -7.69
N VAL A 252 -0.33 16.74 -7.38
CA VAL A 252 0.00 15.46 -8.01
C VAL A 252 0.24 14.41 -6.94
N ILE A 253 -0.42 13.26 -7.07
CA ILE A 253 -0.23 12.08 -6.23
C ILE A 253 0.63 11.08 -7.01
N ASP A 254 1.80 10.73 -6.47
CA ASP A 254 2.59 9.59 -6.95
C ASP A 254 2.16 8.33 -6.19
N ALA A 255 1.38 7.48 -6.86
CA ALA A 255 0.97 6.15 -6.39
C ALA A 255 1.72 5.02 -7.12
N VAL A 256 2.90 5.31 -7.68
CA VAL A 256 3.80 4.37 -8.37
C VAL A 256 4.98 4.00 -7.48
N GLY A 257 5.74 4.98 -7.00
CA GLY A 257 6.98 4.76 -6.25
C GLY A 257 8.10 4.11 -7.05
N MET A 258 8.97 3.35 -6.37
CA MET A 258 10.06 2.58 -6.96
C MET A 258 9.51 1.46 -7.85
N GLU A 259 9.32 1.73 -9.14
CA GLU A 259 8.75 0.73 -10.05
C GLU A 259 9.50 -0.62 -9.99
N ALA A 260 8.76 -1.70 -9.75
CA ALA A 260 9.28 -3.07 -9.89
C ALA A 260 9.52 -3.49 -11.36
N HIS A 261 9.17 -2.65 -12.35
CA HIS A 261 9.10 -3.03 -13.77
C HIS A 261 9.97 -2.19 -14.71
N GLY A 262 11.09 -2.75 -15.18
CA GLY A 262 11.78 -2.43 -16.46
C GLY A 262 12.23 -1.00 -16.85
N SER A 263 13.54 -0.72 -16.74
CA SER A 263 14.35 -0.13 -17.82
C SER A 263 15.43 -1.17 -18.14
N PRO A 264 15.72 -1.52 -19.41
CA PRO A 264 16.69 -2.56 -19.76
C PRO A 264 18.07 -2.36 -19.09
N VAL A 265 18.47 -1.10 -18.89
CA VAL A 265 19.75 -0.72 -18.28
C VAL A 265 19.73 -0.90 -16.75
N ALA A 266 18.67 -0.48 -16.07
CA ALA A 266 18.50 -0.71 -14.63
C ALA A 266 18.29 -2.20 -14.29
N THR A 267 17.70 -2.95 -15.23
CA THR A 267 17.45 -4.40 -15.08
C THR A 267 18.76 -5.19 -15.02
N ALA A 268 19.82 -4.74 -15.70
CA ALA A 268 21.14 -5.37 -15.63
C ALA A 268 21.82 -5.14 -14.27
N GLY A 269 21.82 -3.90 -13.75
CA GLY A 269 22.37 -3.56 -12.43
C GLY A 269 21.63 -4.23 -11.27
N GLN A 270 20.29 -4.25 -11.31
CA GLN A 270 19.47 -4.95 -10.31
C GLN A 270 19.65 -6.47 -10.38
N ARG A 271 19.80 -7.06 -11.58
CA ARG A 271 20.10 -8.50 -11.72
C ARG A 271 21.48 -8.87 -11.17
N LEU A 272 22.49 -8.02 -11.40
CA LEU A 272 23.83 -8.21 -10.84
C LEU A 272 23.81 -8.10 -9.31
N ALA A 273 23.15 -7.09 -8.75
CA ALA A 273 22.99 -6.92 -7.31
C ALA A 273 22.23 -8.10 -6.65
N ALA A 274 21.19 -8.62 -7.31
CA ALA A 274 20.41 -9.75 -6.83
C ALA A 274 21.10 -11.12 -7.00
N ALA A 275 22.18 -11.19 -7.80
CA ALA A 275 23.03 -12.37 -7.91
C ALA A 275 24.15 -12.39 -6.86
N LEU A 276 24.34 -11.29 -6.12
CA LEU A 276 25.30 -11.24 -5.02
C LEU A 276 24.77 -12.03 -3.81
N PRO A 277 25.67 -12.59 -2.98
CA PRO A 277 25.30 -13.10 -1.66
C PRO A 277 24.50 -12.04 -0.89
N ALA A 278 23.48 -12.46 -0.13
CA ALA A 278 22.51 -11.55 0.50
C ALA A 278 23.16 -10.38 1.27
N GLY A 279 24.26 -10.63 1.98
CA GLY A 279 25.01 -9.57 2.70
C GLY A 279 25.68 -8.53 1.79
N ALA A 280 26.19 -8.95 0.63
CA ALA A 280 26.76 -8.04 -0.37
C ALA A 280 25.67 -7.29 -1.15
N GLY A 281 24.55 -7.95 -1.46
CA GLY A 281 23.38 -7.30 -2.06
C GLY A 281 22.80 -6.19 -1.16
N ARG A 282 22.68 -6.46 0.14
CA ARG A 282 22.26 -5.47 1.15
C ARG A 282 23.18 -4.25 1.18
N LYS A 283 24.49 -4.47 1.33
CA LYS A 283 25.48 -3.38 1.39
C LYS A 283 25.49 -2.51 0.12
N LEU A 284 25.26 -3.10 -1.04
CA LEU A 284 25.16 -2.36 -2.29
C LEU A 284 23.88 -1.51 -2.36
N MET A 285 22.74 -2.03 -1.90
CA MET A 285 21.50 -1.24 -1.80
C MET A 285 21.63 -0.08 -0.81
N GLU A 286 22.29 -0.30 0.33
CA GLU A 286 22.52 0.74 1.35
C GLU A 286 23.45 1.86 0.85
N THR A 287 24.44 1.56 0.01
CA THR A 287 25.46 2.53 -0.41
C THR A 287 25.21 3.14 -1.80
N ALA A 288 24.50 2.44 -2.69
CA ALA A 288 24.30 2.84 -4.08
C ALA A 288 22.88 2.57 -4.61
N GLY A 289 21.90 2.38 -3.71
CA GLY A 289 20.49 2.23 -4.08
C GLY A 289 19.95 3.51 -4.72
N ILE A 290 19.69 3.46 -6.02
CA ILE A 290 19.02 4.54 -6.76
C ILE A 290 17.61 4.07 -7.11
N ASP A 291 16.60 4.82 -6.65
CA ASP A 291 15.23 4.55 -7.04
C ASP A 291 14.99 4.88 -8.51
N ARG A 292 13.92 4.30 -9.05
CA ARG A 292 13.39 4.76 -10.33
C ARG A 292 12.57 6.01 -10.11
N THR A 293 13.08 7.11 -10.64
CA THR A 293 12.56 8.46 -10.41
C THR A 293 11.66 8.98 -11.52
N THR A 294 11.32 8.17 -12.52
CA THR A 294 10.50 8.60 -13.66
C THR A 294 9.14 9.16 -13.23
N ALA A 295 8.44 8.48 -12.32
CA ALA A 295 7.16 8.95 -11.79
C ALA A 295 7.34 10.25 -10.96
N LEU A 296 8.36 10.31 -10.11
CA LEU A 296 8.69 11.50 -9.33
C LEU A 296 9.01 12.71 -10.21
N TYR A 297 9.85 12.55 -11.24
CA TYR A 297 10.18 13.64 -12.15
C TYR A 297 8.98 14.08 -12.99
N LEU A 298 8.15 13.14 -13.44
CA LEU A 298 6.90 13.49 -14.11
C LEU A 298 5.97 14.25 -13.15
N ALA A 299 5.84 13.83 -11.88
CA ALA A 299 5.05 14.54 -10.90
C ALA A 299 5.55 15.98 -10.70
N ILE A 300 6.86 16.16 -10.58
CA ILE A 300 7.52 17.47 -10.46
C ILE A 300 7.29 18.31 -11.72
N ASP A 301 7.24 17.73 -12.92
CA ASP A 301 6.95 18.47 -14.14
C ASP A 301 5.48 18.92 -14.21
N LEU A 302 4.55 18.01 -13.87
CA LEU A 302 3.10 18.22 -14.00
C LEU A 302 2.51 19.14 -12.95
N VAL A 303 3.07 19.20 -11.74
CA VAL A 303 2.55 20.08 -10.68
C VAL A 303 2.75 21.54 -11.06
N ARG A 304 1.79 22.42 -10.78
CA ARG A 304 1.98 23.85 -11.02
C ARG A 304 2.96 24.47 -10.02
N ARG A 305 3.36 25.71 -10.29
CA ARG A 305 4.05 26.55 -9.29
C ARG A 305 3.13 26.76 -8.07
N GLY A 306 3.68 26.61 -6.87
CA GLY A 306 2.97 26.66 -5.59
C GLY A 306 2.03 25.48 -5.34
N GLY A 307 2.14 24.39 -6.10
CA GLY A 307 1.32 23.19 -5.93
C GLY A 307 1.93 22.17 -4.98
N THR A 308 1.22 21.04 -4.81
CA THR A 308 1.58 20.00 -3.84
C THR A 308 1.89 18.67 -4.50
N LEU A 309 2.95 18.01 -4.05
CA LEU A 309 3.25 16.62 -4.35
C LEU A 309 2.93 15.75 -3.14
N SER A 310 2.15 14.71 -3.37
CA SER A 310 1.82 13.68 -2.38
C SER A 310 2.42 12.35 -2.83
N LEU A 311 3.46 11.90 -2.14
CA LEU A 311 4.19 10.70 -2.50
C LEU A 311 3.72 9.52 -1.63
N ALA A 312 2.81 8.73 -2.18
CA ALA A 312 2.26 7.52 -1.54
C ALA A 312 3.02 6.26 -1.95
N GLY A 313 3.67 6.27 -3.13
CA GLY A 313 4.55 5.22 -3.57
C GLY A 313 5.77 5.03 -2.65
N VAL A 314 6.25 3.80 -2.54
CA VAL A 314 7.43 3.47 -1.72
C VAL A 314 8.71 3.90 -2.44
N TYR A 315 9.62 4.57 -1.73
CA TYR A 315 10.99 4.85 -2.19
C TYR A 315 11.96 4.26 -1.18
N GLY A 316 13.01 3.59 -1.66
CA GLY A 316 13.96 2.86 -0.79
C GLY A 316 15.42 3.13 -1.12
N GLY A 317 15.71 3.94 -2.14
CA GLY A 317 17.05 4.32 -2.54
C GLY A 317 17.66 5.35 -1.61
N THR A 318 18.84 5.05 -1.07
CA THR A 318 19.57 5.92 -0.15
C THR A 318 20.27 7.09 -0.85
N ALA A 319 20.39 7.07 -2.17
CA ALA A 319 21.11 8.05 -2.97
C ALA A 319 20.30 8.64 -4.13
N THR A 320 18.96 8.64 -4.03
CA THR A 320 18.06 9.10 -5.09
C THR A 320 18.21 10.61 -5.36
N PRO A 321 18.62 11.04 -6.58
CA PRO A 321 18.75 12.46 -6.89
C PRO A 321 17.38 13.16 -6.89
N VAL A 322 17.28 14.29 -6.19
CA VAL A 322 16.07 15.12 -6.12
C VAL A 322 16.37 16.49 -6.72
N PRO A 323 15.54 17.01 -7.65
CA PRO A 323 15.82 18.26 -8.36
C PRO A 323 15.46 19.47 -7.49
N LEU A 324 16.24 19.71 -6.44
CA LEU A 324 15.98 20.74 -5.43
C LEU A 324 15.83 22.15 -6.02
N LEU A 325 16.62 22.48 -7.05
CA LEU A 325 16.49 23.77 -7.75
C LEU A 325 15.06 23.97 -8.30
N THR A 326 14.53 22.96 -8.99
CA THR A 326 13.19 23.01 -9.59
C THR A 326 12.10 23.05 -8.53
N LEU A 327 12.20 22.22 -7.50
CA LEU A 327 11.25 22.20 -6.39
C LEU A 327 11.21 23.55 -5.66
N PHE A 328 12.38 24.12 -5.38
CA PHE A 328 12.53 25.42 -4.73
C PHE A 328 11.99 26.56 -5.60
N ASP A 329 12.39 26.63 -6.88
CA ASP A 329 11.92 27.65 -7.82
C ASP A 329 10.41 27.61 -8.03
N LYS A 330 9.82 26.41 -8.06
CA LYS A 330 8.37 26.23 -8.17
C LYS A 330 7.63 26.40 -6.84
N GLN A 331 8.32 26.57 -5.71
CA GLN A 331 7.71 26.61 -4.37
C GLN A 331 6.81 25.41 -4.09
N VAL A 332 7.25 24.21 -4.47
CA VAL A 332 6.47 22.98 -4.35
C VAL A 332 6.45 22.50 -2.90
N GLN A 333 5.26 22.17 -2.40
CA GLN A 333 5.10 21.45 -1.14
C GLN A 333 5.19 19.95 -1.41
N VAL A 334 5.92 19.20 -0.58
CA VAL A 334 6.03 17.75 -0.71
C VAL A 334 5.62 17.10 0.61
N ARG A 335 4.66 16.17 0.56
CA ARG A 335 4.20 15.36 1.68
C ARG A 335 4.29 13.89 1.30
N MET A 336 4.79 13.05 2.21
CA MET A 336 5.09 11.65 1.91
C MET A 336 5.07 10.77 3.16
N GLY A 337 5.13 9.47 2.95
CA GLY A 337 5.36 8.49 4.01
C GLY A 337 4.35 7.36 4.02
N GLN A 338 4.63 6.36 4.84
CA GLN A 338 3.71 5.26 5.10
C GLN A 338 2.36 5.81 5.61
N ALA A 339 1.26 5.14 5.25
CA ALA A 339 -0.05 5.54 5.72
C ALA A 339 -0.16 5.38 7.23
N ASN A 340 -0.80 6.33 7.88
CA ASN A 340 -1.12 6.25 9.30
C ASN A 340 -2.56 5.73 9.44
N VAL A 341 -2.77 4.43 9.24
CA VAL A 341 -4.12 3.84 9.05
C VAL A 341 -5.15 4.36 10.05
N TRP A 342 -4.89 4.19 11.35
CA TRP A 342 -5.80 4.59 12.42
C TRP A 342 -6.15 6.08 12.45
N ARG A 343 -5.30 6.97 11.91
CA ARG A 343 -5.60 8.40 11.82
C ARG A 343 -6.85 8.64 10.96
N TRP A 344 -7.08 7.81 9.95
CA TRP A 344 -8.12 8.03 8.94
C TRP A 344 -9.37 7.17 9.14
N VAL A 345 -9.33 6.21 10.08
CA VAL A 345 -10.48 5.32 10.36
C VAL A 345 -11.77 6.10 10.70
N PRO A 346 -11.76 7.15 11.55
CA PRO A 346 -12.98 7.90 11.85
C PRO A 346 -13.58 8.61 10.63
N ASP A 347 -12.75 9.00 9.66
CA ASP A 347 -13.18 9.66 8.42
C ASP A 347 -13.69 8.62 7.38
N LEU A 348 -13.12 7.41 7.39
CA LEU A 348 -13.37 6.37 6.39
C LEU A 348 -14.50 5.41 6.75
N LEU A 349 -14.63 5.01 8.02
CA LEU A 349 -15.64 4.04 8.45
C LEU A 349 -17.08 4.46 8.09
N PRO A 350 -17.47 5.76 8.19
CA PRO A 350 -18.79 6.21 7.75
C PRO A 350 -19.05 6.05 6.24
N LEU A 351 -17.99 6.00 5.42
CA LEU A 351 -18.10 5.81 3.96
C LEU A 351 -18.28 4.34 3.55
N LEU A 352 -18.33 3.42 4.52
CA LEU A 352 -18.51 1.99 4.31
C LEU A 352 -19.94 1.54 4.67
N GLY A 353 -20.88 2.49 4.71
CA GLY A 353 -22.32 2.24 4.80
C GLY A 353 -22.92 1.70 3.51
N ASP A 354 -24.20 1.32 3.54
CA ASP A 354 -24.91 0.66 2.43
C ASP A 354 -24.91 1.44 1.11
N ASP A 355 -24.67 2.74 1.15
CA ASP A 355 -24.55 3.62 -0.01
C ASP A 355 -23.24 3.41 -0.81
N ASP A 356 -22.21 2.81 -0.18
CA ASP A 356 -20.89 2.50 -0.75
C ASP A 356 -20.40 3.54 -1.79
N PRO A 357 -20.23 4.81 -1.38
CA PRO A 357 -19.90 5.91 -2.30
C PRO A 357 -18.54 5.71 -3.01
N LEU A 358 -17.68 4.84 -2.48
CA LEU A 358 -16.37 4.52 -3.03
C LEU A 358 -16.39 3.25 -3.90
N GLY A 359 -17.48 2.48 -3.89
CA GLY A 359 -17.61 1.23 -4.63
C GLY A 359 -16.58 0.18 -4.20
N VAL A 360 -16.41 0.00 -2.89
CA VAL A 360 -15.45 -0.94 -2.32
C VAL A 360 -15.88 -2.39 -2.51
N ASP A 361 -17.18 -2.70 -2.53
CA ASP A 361 -17.65 -4.09 -2.67
C ASP A 361 -17.24 -4.71 -4.01
N GLU A 362 -17.15 -3.89 -5.06
CA GLU A 362 -16.71 -4.26 -6.40
C GLU A 362 -15.23 -3.91 -6.67
N PHE A 363 -14.48 -3.60 -5.62
CA PHE A 363 -13.11 -3.15 -5.78
C PHE A 363 -12.16 -4.29 -6.17
N ALA A 364 -12.30 -5.46 -5.54
CA ALA A 364 -11.56 -6.66 -5.91
C ALA A 364 -11.92 -7.13 -7.33
N THR A 365 -10.91 -7.31 -8.18
CA THR A 365 -11.11 -7.93 -9.50
C THR A 365 -11.03 -9.44 -9.44
N HIS A 366 -10.35 -10.00 -8.42
CA HIS A 366 -10.23 -11.45 -8.23
C HIS A 366 -10.40 -11.80 -6.75
N ARG A 367 -11.09 -12.93 -6.50
CA ARG A 367 -11.22 -13.58 -5.20
C ARG A 367 -10.75 -15.02 -5.38
N LEU A 368 -9.67 -15.39 -4.71
CA LEU A 368 -8.97 -16.67 -4.93
C LEU A 368 -8.75 -17.39 -3.60
N PRO A 369 -8.76 -18.73 -3.55
CA PRO A 369 -8.27 -19.44 -2.37
C PRO A 369 -6.78 -19.15 -2.16
N LEU A 370 -6.30 -19.16 -0.91
CA LEU A 370 -4.92 -18.86 -0.57
C LEU A 370 -3.92 -19.75 -1.33
N GLU A 371 -4.28 -21.00 -1.60
CA GLU A 371 -3.48 -21.98 -2.36
C GLU A 371 -3.07 -21.48 -3.76
N GLN A 372 -3.83 -20.55 -4.34
CA GLN A 372 -3.54 -19.95 -5.64
C GLN A 372 -2.68 -18.69 -5.57
N ALA A 373 -2.26 -18.26 -4.37
CA ALA A 373 -1.44 -17.08 -4.19
C ALA A 373 -0.16 -17.06 -5.06
N PRO A 374 0.62 -18.16 -5.23
CA PRO A 374 1.78 -18.13 -6.10
C PRO A 374 1.46 -17.73 -7.56
N GLU A 375 0.35 -18.20 -8.10
CA GLU A 375 -0.09 -17.80 -9.45
C GLU A 375 -0.65 -16.38 -9.46
N ALA A 376 -1.37 -15.97 -8.43
CA ALA A 376 -1.87 -14.61 -8.29
C ALA A 376 -0.74 -13.57 -8.24
N TYR A 377 0.37 -13.87 -7.53
CA TYR A 377 1.56 -13.02 -7.52
C TYR A 377 2.17 -12.86 -8.91
N ARG A 378 2.28 -13.94 -9.69
CA ARG A 378 2.73 -13.89 -11.09
C ARG A 378 1.79 -13.06 -11.95
N MET A 379 0.49 -13.35 -11.90
CA MET A 379 -0.56 -12.65 -12.64
C MET A 379 -0.54 -11.14 -12.35
N PHE A 380 -0.44 -10.77 -11.07
CA PHE A 380 -0.43 -9.39 -10.62
C PHE A 380 0.86 -8.67 -11.02
N GLN A 381 2.02 -9.33 -10.91
CA GLN A 381 3.28 -8.81 -11.42
C GLN A 381 3.24 -8.58 -12.93
N GLU A 382 2.75 -9.55 -13.70
CA GLU A 382 2.71 -9.48 -15.16
C GLU A 382 1.60 -8.57 -15.69
N LYS A 383 0.71 -8.07 -14.80
CA LYS A 383 -0.44 -7.24 -15.12
C LYS A 383 -1.36 -7.92 -16.14
N ARG A 384 -1.53 -9.24 -15.98
CA ARG A 384 -2.36 -10.07 -16.86
C ARG A 384 -3.77 -10.21 -16.32
N SER A 385 -4.68 -10.67 -17.18
CA SER A 385 -6.06 -11.05 -16.80
C SER A 385 -6.87 -9.95 -16.11
N GLY A 386 -6.53 -8.67 -16.32
CA GLY A 386 -7.22 -7.56 -15.64
C GLY A 386 -7.01 -7.52 -14.12
N ALA A 387 -5.93 -8.12 -13.60
CA ALA A 387 -5.61 -8.08 -12.18
C ALA A 387 -5.30 -6.65 -11.70
N VAL A 388 -6.15 -6.12 -10.82
CA VAL A 388 -5.96 -4.81 -10.17
C VAL A 388 -5.91 -5.01 -8.67
N LYS A 389 -6.94 -5.58 -8.06
CA LYS A 389 -6.96 -5.94 -6.63
C LYS A 389 -7.37 -7.39 -6.47
N ILE A 390 -6.57 -8.16 -5.74
CA ILE A 390 -6.82 -9.57 -5.46
C ILE A 390 -7.04 -9.71 -3.96
N LEU A 391 -8.09 -10.45 -3.60
CA LEU A 391 -8.34 -10.90 -2.23
C LEU A 391 -8.19 -12.43 -2.19
N PHE A 392 -7.53 -12.91 -1.15
CA PHE A 392 -7.44 -14.31 -0.83
C PHE A 392 -8.45 -14.69 0.24
N THR A 393 -9.01 -15.89 0.13
CA THR A 393 -9.74 -16.56 1.22
C THR A 393 -8.83 -17.61 1.84
N PRO A 394 -8.34 -17.40 3.07
CA PRO A 394 -7.56 -18.40 3.78
C PRO A 394 -8.42 -19.52 4.37
N GLY A 395 -7.93 -20.76 4.28
CA GLY A 395 -8.59 -21.95 4.82
C GLY A 395 -9.71 -22.50 3.93
N PRO A 396 -10.30 -23.65 4.30
CA PRO A 396 -11.46 -24.19 3.59
C PRO A 396 -12.61 -23.18 3.72
N GLY A 397 -13.04 -22.62 2.59
CA GLY A 397 -14.10 -21.61 2.54
C GLY A 397 -15.31 -22.05 3.34
N VAL A 398 -15.79 -21.18 4.23
CA VAL A 398 -17.01 -21.40 5.02
C VAL A 398 -18.23 -21.24 4.13
#